data_AF-A0A258BH52-F1
#
_entry.id   AF-A0A258BH52-F1
#
_cell.length_a   1.000
_cell.length_b   1.000
_cell.length_c   1.000
_cell.angle_alpha   90.00
_cell.angle_beta   90.00
_cell.angle_gamma   90.00
#
_symmetry.space_group_name_H-M   'P 1'
#
loop_
_entity.id
_entity.type
_entity.pdbx_description
1 polymer ?
#
loop_
_entity_poly.entity_id
_entity_poly.type
_entity_poly.pdbx_seq_one_letter_code
_entity_poly.pdbx_strand_id
1 'polypeptide(L)'
;AEDVKRLIAHPAFDLKNPNRVRAVIAAFAMQNLAAFHAPDGSGYRAVEATILAADKVNPALGARLLTAFEQWRLLEPRAGAEAEACLKRLIEAGLSENAMDIAGRALGKGS
;
A
#
# COMPACT_ATOMS: atom_id res chain seq x y z
N ALA A 1 12.88 -6.38 0.95
CA ALA A 1 11.68 -7.26 0.93
C ALA A 1 11.50 -8.08 2.21
N GLU A 2 12.59 -8.59 2.80
CA GLU A 2 12.54 -9.40 4.04
C GLU A 2 11.81 -8.70 5.20
N ASP A 3 12.01 -7.38 5.36
CA ASP A 3 11.53 -6.65 6.53
C ASP A 3 10.00 -6.59 6.63
N VAL A 4 9.27 -6.29 5.55
CA VAL A 4 7.80 -6.25 5.64
C VAL A 4 7.17 -7.62 5.75
N LYS A 5 7.68 -8.61 5.02
CA LYS A 5 7.17 -9.98 5.17
C LYS A 5 7.35 -10.45 6.60
N ARG A 6 8.50 -10.12 7.23
CA ARG A 6 8.78 -10.40 8.64
C ARG A 6 7.92 -9.58 9.60
N LEU A 7 7.65 -8.30 9.30
CA LEU A 7 6.78 -7.43 10.10
C LEU A 7 5.31 -7.87 10.04
N ILE A 8 4.82 -8.31 8.87
CA ILE A 8 3.45 -8.83 8.67
C ILE A 8 3.32 -10.24 9.28
N ALA A 9 4.35 -11.08 9.18
CA ALA A 9 4.39 -12.38 9.84
C ALA A 9 4.67 -12.30 11.36
N HIS A 10 4.96 -11.10 11.88
CA HIS A 10 5.24 -10.93 13.29
C HIS A 10 3.96 -11.21 14.10
N PRO A 11 4.00 -11.98 15.19
CA PRO A 11 2.80 -12.30 15.98
C PRO A 11 2.14 -11.06 16.63
N ALA A 12 2.85 -9.94 16.71
CA ALA A 12 2.25 -8.67 17.11
C ALA A 12 1.44 -8.01 15.98
N PHE A 13 1.62 -8.37 14.72
CA PHE A 13 0.82 -7.84 13.62
C PHE A 13 -0.57 -8.45 13.67
N ASP A 14 -1.53 -7.62 14.08
CA ASP A 14 -2.93 -8.00 14.17
C ASP A 14 -3.74 -7.09 13.26
N LEU A 15 -4.26 -7.66 12.16
CA LEU A 15 -5.13 -6.97 11.21
C LEU A 15 -6.43 -6.45 11.86
N LYS A 16 -6.83 -6.98 13.02
CA LYS A 16 -8.00 -6.52 13.77
C LYS A 16 -7.74 -5.21 14.52
N ASN A 17 -6.47 -4.82 14.69
CA ASN A 17 -6.11 -3.56 15.33
C ASN A 17 -5.70 -2.52 14.26
N PRO A 18 -6.63 -1.65 13.81
CA PRO A 18 -6.37 -0.72 12.71
C PRO A 18 -5.24 0.26 13.03
N ASN A 19 -5.06 0.65 14.30
CA ASN A 19 -3.98 1.52 14.73
C ASN A 19 -2.61 0.85 14.58
N ARG A 20 -2.53 -0.45 14.91
CA ARG A 20 -1.29 -1.22 14.79
C ARG A 20 -0.93 -1.48 13.34
N VAL A 21 -1.89 -1.88 12.51
CA VAL A 21 -1.69 -2.05 11.06
C VAL A 21 -1.19 -0.74 10.45
N ARG A 22 -1.87 0.37 10.74
CA ARG A 22 -1.48 1.69 10.25
C ARG A 22 -0.07 2.06 10.68
N ALA A 23 0.29 1.87 11.95
CA ALA A 23 1.61 2.22 12.46
C ALA A 23 2.72 1.43 11.77
N VAL A 24 2.54 0.12 11.57
CA VAL A 24 3.53 -0.75 10.92
C VAL A 24 3.72 -0.37 9.45
N ILE A 25 2.62 -0.22 8.70
CA ILE A 25 2.70 0.13 7.27
C ILE A 25 3.22 1.54 7.07
N ALA A 26 2.77 2.51 7.87
CA ALA A 26 3.27 3.88 7.81
C ALA A 26 4.77 3.94 8.15
N ALA A 27 5.22 3.24 9.19
CA ALA A 27 6.63 3.17 9.54
C ALA A 27 7.46 2.56 8.40
N PHE A 28 6.99 1.48 7.77
CA PHE A 28 7.69 0.91 6.61
C PHE A 28 7.77 1.88 5.43
N ALA A 29 6.64 2.47 5.03
CA ALA A 29 6.57 3.37 3.89
C ALA A 29 7.37 4.66 4.10
N MET A 30 7.49 5.16 5.34
CA MET A 30 8.18 6.41 5.64
C MET A 30 9.62 6.25 6.07
N GLN A 31 9.97 5.20 6.83
CA GLN A 31 11.30 5.03 7.43
C GLN A 31 12.18 4.07 6.62
N ASN A 32 11.62 3.28 5.71
CA ASN A 32 12.37 2.36 4.85
C ASN A 32 11.98 2.55 3.37
N LEU A 33 12.15 3.78 2.88
CA LEU A 33 11.82 4.18 1.49
C LEU A 33 12.51 3.29 0.45
N ALA A 34 13.77 2.90 0.70
CA ALA A 34 14.53 2.03 -0.21
C ALA A 34 13.88 0.65 -0.37
N ALA A 35 13.34 0.08 0.72
CA ALA A 35 12.63 -1.20 0.66
C ALA A 35 11.19 -1.05 0.15
N PHE A 36 10.51 0.05 0.46
CA PHE A 36 9.16 0.31 -0.04
C PHE A 36 9.15 0.53 -1.56
N HIS A 37 10.04 1.40 -2.04
CA HIS A 37 10.24 1.71 -3.46
C HIS A 37 11.28 0.79 -4.12
N ALA A 38 11.45 -0.43 -3.61
CA ALA A 38 12.37 -1.40 -4.18
C ALA A 38 12.08 -1.56 -5.70
N PRO A 39 13.07 -1.44 -6.59
CA PRO A 39 12.83 -1.46 -8.04
C PRO A 39 12.27 -2.78 -8.58
N ASP A 40 12.26 -3.84 -7.77
CA ASP A 40 11.62 -5.12 -8.08
C ASP A 40 10.14 -5.17 -7.71
N GLY A 41 9.59 -4.09 -7.12
CA GLY A 41 8.20 -3.96 -6.67
C GLY A 41 7.87 -4.75 -5.41
N SER A 42 8.85 -5.34 -4.73
CA SER A 42 8.63 -6.20 -3.58
C SER A 42 8.00 -5.46 -2.39
N GLY A 43 8.36 -4.20 -2.17
CA GLY A 43 7.75 -3.35 -1.15
C GLY A 43 6.27 -3.07 -1.42
N TYR A 44 5.93 -2.70 -2.65
CA TYR A 44 4.54 -2.46 -3.05
C TYR A 44 3.68 -3.70 -2.93
N ARG A 45 4.14 -4.87 -3.42
CA ARG A 45 3.37 -6.14 -3.31
C ARG A 45 3.06 -6.51 -1.86
N ALA A 46 3.95 -6.17 -0.93
CA ALA A 46 3.75 -6.48 0.47
C ALA A 46 2.73 -5.52 1.13
N VAL A 47 2.72 -4.24 0.73
CA VAL A 47 1.71 -3.27 1.16
C VAL A 47 0.35 -3.55 0.49
N GLU A 48 0.33 -3.93 -0.78
CA GLU A 48 -0.84 -4.32 -1.56
C GLU A 48 -1.67 -5.39 -0.84
N ALA A 49 -1.03 -6.49 -0.43
CA ALA A 49 -1.69 -7.56 0.30
C ALA A 49 -2.31 -7.06 1.63
N THR A 50 -1.64 -6.12 2.30
CA THR A 50 -2.15 -5.53 3.53
C THR A 50 -3.34 -4.61 3.28
N ILE A 51 -3.31 -3.80 2.23
CA ILE A 51 -4.42 -2.92 1.84
C ILE A 51 -5.67 -3.75 1.55
N LEU A 52 -5.55 -4.82 0.76
CA LEU A 52 -6.68 -5.69 0.42
C LEU A 52 -7.30 -6.34 1.66
N ALA A 53 -6.46 -6.85 2.56
CA ALA A 53 -6.92 -7.45 3.81
C ALA A 53 -7.57 -6.42 4.75
N ALA A 54 -6.96 -5.24 4.86
CA ALA A 54 -7.46 -4.14 5.68
C ALA A 54 -8.79 -3.60 5.15
N ASP A 55 -8.92 -3.37 3.85
CA ASP A 55 -10.12 -2.84 3.22
C ASP A 55 -11.33 -3.75 3.42
N LYS A 56 -11.14 -5.07 3.32
CA LYS A 56 -12.19 -6.07 3.58
C LYS A 56 -12.75 -6.01 5.01
N VAL A 57 -11.92 -5.67 5.99
CA VAL A 57 -12.32 -5.63 7.42
C VAL A 57 -12.76 -4.22 7.83
N ASN A 58 -12.08 -3.21 7.30
CA ASN A 58 -12.27 -1.80 7.60
C ASN A 58 -11.89 -0.97 6.35
N PRO A 59 -12.89 -0.63 5.50
CA PRO A 59 -12.68 0.18 4.30
C PRO A 59 -11.93 1.50 4.55
N ALA A 60 -12.17 2.15 5.70
CA ALA A 60 -11.49 3.40 6.04
C ALA A 60 -9.99 3.20 6.30
N LEU A 61 -9.59 2.03 6.83
CA LEU A 61 -8.19 1.67 6.99
C LEU A 61 -7.54 1.41 5.64
N GLY A 62 -8.18 0.62 4.76
CA GLY A 62 -7.69 0.37 3.40
C GLY A 62 -7.43 1.67 2.64
N ALA A 63 -8.42 2.56 2.63
CA ALA A 63 -8.31 3.91 2.09
C ALA A 63 -7.15 4.71 2.68
N ARG A 64 -6.96 4.66 4.01
CA ARG A 64 -5.87 5.39 4.67
C ARG A 64 -4.49 4.86 4.29
N LEU A 65 -4.34 3.55 4.06
CA LEU A 65 -3.05 2.97 3.69
C LEU A 65 -2.62 3.35 2.26
N LEU A 66 -3.58 3.63 1.37
CA LEU A 66 -3.30 4.10 0.01
C LEU A 66 -2.58 5.46 -0.05
N THR A 67 -2.66 6.28 1.00
CA THR A 67 -1.95 7.58 1.04
C THR A 67 -0.42 7.40 0.99
N ALA A 68 0.09 6.21 1.31
CA ALA A 68 1.52 5.88 1.14
C ALA A 68 1.99 5.98 -0.32
N PHE A 69 1.07 5.97 -1.29
CA PHE A 69 1.40 6.07 -2.71
C PHE A 69 1.39 7.51 -3.23
N GLU A 70 0.99 8.54 -2.48
CA GLU A 70 0.79 9.91 -3.01
C GLU A 70 1.96 10.48 -3.83
N GLN A 71 3.21 10.14 -3.48
CA GLN A 71 4.41 10.66 -4.13
C GLN A 71 5.01 9.73 -5.20
N TRP A 72 4.30 8.66 -5.59
CA TRP A 72 4.85 7.62 -6.46
C TRP A 72 5.33 8.13 -7.83
N ARG A 73 4.78 9.24 -8.31
CA ARG A 73 5.14 9.88 -9.59
C ARG A 73 6.49 10.60 -9.59
N LEU A 74 7.05 10.86 -8.40
CA LEU A 74 8.35 11.51 -8.24
C LEU A 74 9.51 10.49 -8.20
N LEU A 75 9.18 9.20 -8.24
CA LEU A 75 10.16 8.12 -8.16
C LEU A 75 10.87 7.90 -9.50
N GLU A 76 12.07 7.34 -9.42
CA GLU A 76 12.79 6.84 -10.59
C GLU A 76 11.91 5.89 -11.43
N PRO A 77 12.07 5.85 -12.77
CA PRO A 77 11.10 5.24 -13.69
C PRO A 77 10.69 3.81 -13.33
N ARG A 78 11.65 2.99 -12.89
CA ARG A 78 11.38 1.59 -12.53
C ARG A 78 10.53 1.46 -11.27
N ALA A 79 10.83 2.25 -10.24
CA ALA A 79 10.06 2.24 -9.00
C ALA A 79 8.67 2.88 -9.19
N GLY A 80 8.57 3.90 -10.05
CA GLY A 80 7.29 4.49 -10.46
C GLY A 80 6.39 3.51 -11.21
N ALA A 81 6.94 2.78 -12.18
CA ALA A 81 6.19 1.76 -12.94
C ALA A 81 5.63 0.64 -12.04
N GLU A 82 6.39 0.19 -11.06
CA GLU A 82 5.93 -0.82 -10.09
C GLU A 82 4.83 -0.28 -9.15
N ALA A 83 4.92 0.99 -8.75
CA ALA A 83 3.85 1.64 -7.98
C ALA A 83 2.56 1.78 -8.79
N GLU A 84 2.67 2.19 -10.05
CA GLU A 84 1.53 2.29 -10.97
C GLU A 84 0.85 0.92 -11.16
N ALA A 85 1.65 -0.13 -11.39
CA ALA A 85 1.16 -1.48 -11.52
C ALA A 85 0.45 -1.96 -10.25
N CYS A 86 0.98 -1.63 -9.07
CA CYS A 86 0.34 -1.91 -7.79
C CYS A 86 -1.04 -1.24 -7.66
N LEU A 87 -1.13 0.06 -7.98
CA LEU A 87 -2.40 0.80 -7.92
C LEU A 87 -3.44 0.23 -8.89
N LYS A 88 -3.02 -0.19 -10.10
CA LYS A 88 -3.92 -0.85 -11.06
C LYS A 88 -4.45 -2.18 -10.54
N ARG A 89 -3.58 -3.05 -10.01
CA ARG A 89 -3.99 -4.34 -9.43
C ARG A 89 -4.95 -4.17 -8.25
N LEU A 90 -4.73 -3.15 -7.42
CA LEU A 90 -5.62 -2.80 -6.30
C LEU A 90 -7.03 -2.42 -6.79
N ILE A 91 -7.13 -1.65 -7.87
CA ILE A 91 -8.42 -1.32 -8.49
C ILE A 91 -9.08 -2.58 -9.07
N GLU A 92 -8.33 -3.40 -9.82
CA GLU A 92 -8.82 -4.64 -10.43
C GLU A 92 -9.30 -5.66 -9.38
N ALA A 93 -8.69 -5.66 -8.19
CA ALA A 93 -9.05 -6.54 -7.09
C ALA A 93 -10.38 -6.17 -6.40
N GLY A 94 -11.00 -5.03 -6.75
CA GLY A 94 -12.31 -4.63 -6.25
C GLY A 94 -12.29 -4.13 -4.80
N LEU A 95 -11.48 -3.11 -4.53
CA LEU A 95 -11.50 -2.36 -3.27
C LEU A 95 -12.89 -1.72 -3.02
N SER A 96 -13.12 -1.27 -1.78
CA SER A 96 -14.24 -0.40 -1.43
C SER A 96 -14.27 0.87 -2.30
N GLU A 97 -15.46 1.44 -2.49
CA GLU A 97 -15.67 2.62 -3.35
C GLU A 97 -14.70 3.77 -3.05
N ASN A 98 -14.56 4.13 -1.77
CA ASN A 98 -13.65 5.19 -1.33
C ASN A 98 -12.16 4.86 -1.62
N ALA A 99 -11.75 3.60 -1.42
CA ALA A 99 -10.39 3.19 -1.70
C ALA A 99 -10.10 3.12 -3.22
N MET A 100 -11.05 2.69 -4.04
CA MET A 100 -10.94 2.76 -5.50
C MET A 100 -10.83 4.20 -6.00
N ASP A 101 -11.62 5.13 -5.45
CA ASP A 101 -11.53 6.56 -5.79
C ASP A 101 -10.15 7.14 -5.46
N ILE A 102 -9.62 6.88 -4.26
CA ILE A 102 -8.25 7.30 -3.89
C ILE A 102 -7.20 6.72 -4.84
N ALA A 103 -7.27 5.41 -5.12
CA ALA A 103 -6.34 4.76 -6.05
C ALA A 103 -6.47 5.32 -7.49
N GLY A 104 -7.69 5.60 -7.93
CA GLY A 104 -7.97 6.23 -9.23
C GLY A 104 -7.37 7.62 -9.34
N ARG A 105 -7.57 8.47 -8.33
CA ARG A 105 -6.96 9.81 -8.26
C ARG A 105 -5.44 9.74 -8.24
N ALA A 106 -4.85 8.79 -7.50
CA ALA A 106 -3.40 8.57 -7.51
C ALA A 106 -2.85 8.20 -8.91
N LEU A 107 -3.63 7.46 -9.70
CA LEU A 107 -3.33 7.16 -11.10
C LEU A 107 -3.60 8.35 -12.04
N GLY A 108 -4.19 9.44 -11.56
CA GLY A 108 -4.57 10.59 -12.39
C GLY A 108 -5.87 10.38 -13.17
N LYS A 109 -6.67 9.37 -12.79
CA LYS A 109 -8.11 9.38 -13.10
C LYS A 109 -8.76 10.40 -12.17
N GLY A 110 -8.56 11.68 -12.46
CA GLY A 110 -9.40 12.74 -11.91
C GLY A 110 -10.68 12.83 -12.73
N SER A 111 -11.81 13.00 -12.05
CA SER A 111 -13.14 13.26 -12.59
C SER A 111 -13.17 14.34 -13.67
#